data_AF-A0A7L2QN75-F1
#
_entry.id   AF-A0A7L2QN75-F1
#
_cell.length_a   1.000
_cell.length_b   1.000
_cell.length_c   1.000
_cell.angle_alpha   90.00
_cell.angle_beta   90.00
_cell.angle_gamma   90.00
#
_symmetry.space_group_name_H-M   'P 1'
#
loop_
_entity.id
_entity.type
_entity.pdbx_description
1 polymer ?
#
loop_
_entity_poly.entity_id
_entity_poly.type
_entity_poly.pdbx_seq_one_letter_code
_entity_poly.pdbx_strand_id
1 'polypeptide(L)'
;SAIDKKTGEKVAIKKLCRPFQSEIFAKRAYRELMLLKHMQHENVMRTRLAWSPAFFFQTQGLVLLPFSYLVMPYMRTDLQKIMGHEFSDEKIQYLVYQMLKGLKYIHSAGIVHRDLKPSNLAVNEDCQLKILDFGLARQADAEMTGYVVTRWYRAPEVILNWMHYNQT
;
A
#
# COMPACT_ATOMS: atom_id res chain seq x y z
N SER A 1 10.17 1.19 13.73
CA SER A 1 10.95 2.09 12.84
C SER A 1 12.43 1.77 12.95
N ALA A 2 13.26 2.23 12.02
CA ALA A 2 14.71 2.18 12.08
C ALA A 2 15.31 3.54 11.71
N ILE A 3 16.60 3.76 11.92
CA ILE A 3 17.35 4.93 11.45
C ILE A 3 18.26 4.50 10.31
N ASP A 4 18.18 5.18 9.17
CA ASP A 4 19.13 5.00 8.07
C ASP A 4 20.45 5.68 8.45
N LYS A 5 21.51 4.89 8.68
CA LYS A 5 22.81 5.39 9.09
C LYS A 5 23.49 6.28 8.05
N LYS A 6 23.10 6.20 6.77
CA LYS A 6 23.68 7.02 5.70
C LYS A 6 23.10 8.44 5.66
N THR A 7 21.80 8.55 5.93
CA THR A 7 21.05 9.81 5.80
C THR A 7 20.68 10.43 7.16
N GLY A 8 20.74 9.65 8.24
CA GLY A 8 20.23 10.02 9.56
C GLY A 8 18.71 9.97 9.68
N GLU A 9 17.98 9.66 8.60
CA GLU A 9 16.53 9.74 8.56
C GLU A 9 15.85 8.51 9.18
N LYS A 10 14.68 8.74 9.79
CA LYS A 10 13.83 7.66 10.31
C LYS A 10 13.07 6.99 9.18
N VAL A 11 13.14 5.66 9.12
CA VAL A 11 12.52 4.83 8.07
C VAL A 11 11.59 3.77 8.65
N ALA A 12 10.62 3.36 7.84
CA ALA A 12 9.80 2.18 8.08
C ALA A 12 10.35 1.01 7.25
N ILE A 13 10.45 -0.17 7.86
CA ILE A 13 10.91 -1.40 7.20
C ILE A 13 9.76 -2.41 7.27
N LYS A 14 9.19 -2.77 6.13
CA LYS A 14 8.18 -3.83 6.01
C LYS A 14 8.86 -5.12 5.58
N LYS A 15 8.78 -6.15 6.41
CA LYS A 15 9.20 -7.51 6.06
C LYS A 15 8.04 -8.22 5.36
N LEU A 16 8.24 -8.64 4.12
CA LEU A 16 7.32 -9.51 3.41
C LEU A 16 7.58 -10.96 3.87
N CYS A 17 6.64 -11.52 4.62
CA CYS A 17 6.74 -12.87 5.16
C CYS A 17 6.26 -13.89 4.14
N ARG A 18 7.14 -14.83 3.74
CA ARG A 18 6.82 -15.95 2.83
C ARG A 18 6.07 -15.50 1.56
N PRO A 19 6.56 -14.48 0.82
CA PRO A 19 5.86 -13.98 -0.37
C PRO A 19 5.73 -15.05 -1.45
N PHE A 20 6.55 -16.10 -1.43
CA PHE A 20 6.55 -17.19 -2.41
C PHE A 20 5.83 -18.46 -1.93
N GLN A 21 5.04 -18.40 -0.84
CA GLN A 21 4.33 -19.56 -0.31
C GLN A 21 3.23 -20.10 -1.27
N SER A 22 2.61 -19.22 -2.05
CA SER A 22 1.67 -19.60 -3.10
C SER A 22 1.70 -18.58 -4.22
N GLU A 23 1.16 -18.96 -5.39
CA GLU A 23 1.05 -18.07 -6.54
C GLU A 23 0.27 -16.78 -6.21
N ILE A 24 -0.76 -16.87 -5.36
CA ILE A 24 -1.55 -15.71 -4.93
C ILE A 24 -0.69 -14.76 -4.10
N PHE A 25 0.08 -15.27 -3.13
CA PHE A 25 0.98 -14.44 -2.33
C PHE A 25 2.09 -13.84 -3.18
N ALA A 26 2.64 -14.59 -4.13
CA ALA A 26 3.70 -14.14 -5.02
C ALA A 26 3.20 -13.00 -5.93
N LYS A 27 2.02 -13.17 -6.53
CA LYS A 27 1.37 -12.13 -7.35
C LYS A 27 1.10 -10.86 -6.54
N ARG A 28 0.64 -10.98 -5.29
CA ARG A 28 0.40 -9.82 -4.40
C ARG A 28 1.70 -9.10 -4.05
N ALA A 29 2.73 -9.84 -3.64
CA ALA A 29 4.03 -9.28 -3.26
C ALA A 29 4.72 -8.59 -4.45
N TYR A 30 4.70 -9.23 -5.63
CA TYR A 30 5.21 -8.65 -6.87
C TYR A 30 4.48 -7.35 -7.22
N ARG A 31 3.14 -7.37 -7.19
CA ARG A 31 2.34 -6.18 -7.51
C ARG A 31 2.60 -5.04 -6.54
N GLU A 32 2.62 -5.31 -5.25
CA GLU A 32 2.93 -4.31 -4.22
C GLU A 32 4.32 -3.69 -4.48
N LEU A 33 5.34 -4.51 -4.70
CA LEU A 33 6.70 -4.04 -5.00
C LEU A 33 6.74 -3.18 -6.26
N MET A 34 6.10 -3.62 -7.33
CA MET A 34 6.09 -2.89 -8.60
C MET A 34 5.39 -1.55 -8.47
N LEU A 35 4.22 -1.50 -7.83
CA LEU A 35 3.48 -0.25 -7.63
C LEU A 35 4.25 0.71 -6.72
N LEU A 36 4.78 0.25 -5.60
CA LEU A 36 5.56 1.09 -4.68
C LEU A 36 6.84 1.65 -5.33
N LYS A 37 7.40 0.99 -6.35
CA LYS A 37 8.56 1.48 -7.12
C LYS A 37 8.19 2.55 -8.15
N HIS A 38 7.02 2.43 -8.79
CA HIS A 38 6.62 3.31 -9.89
C HIS A 38 5.84 4.54 -9.44
N MET A 39 5.14 4.46 -8.30
CA MET A 39 4.35 5.57 -7.77
C MET A 39 5.25 6.69 -7.24
N GLN A 40 5.06 7.90 -7.79
CA GLN A 40 5.78 9.11 -7.42
C GLN A 40 4.78 10.23 -7.12
N HIS A 41 4.27 10.23 -5.90
CA HIS A 41 3.35 11.27 -5.42
C HIS A 41 3.49 11.48 -3.93
N GLU A 42 3.31 12.71 -3.45
CA GLU A 42 3.50 13.04 -2.03
C GLU A 42 2.51 12.33 -1.10
N ASN A 43 1.28 12.09 -1.56
CA ASN A 43 0.23 11.39 -0.81
C ASN A 43 0.12 9.89 -1.13
N VAL A 44 1.10 9.32 -1.83
CA VAL A 44 1.17 7.88 -2.11
C VAL A 44 2.47 7.33 -1.56
N MET A 45 2.41 6.19 -0.86
CA MET A 45 3.61 5.56 -0.34
C MET A 45 4.49 5.08 -1.48
N ARG A 46 5.80 5.36 -1.36
CA ARG A 46 6.83 4.86 -2.25
C ARG A 46 7.84 4.05 -1.46
N THR A 47 8.43 3.04 -2.09
CA THR A 47 9.59 2.36 -1.52
C THR A 47 10.88 3.06 -1.98
N ARG A 48 11.83 3.23 -1.06
CA ARG A 48 13.19 3.71 -1.38
C ARG A 48 14.07 2.57 -1.88
N LEU A 49 13.91 1.40 -1.29
CA LEU A 49 14.73 0.23 -1.58
C LEU A 49 13.94 -1.04 -1.26
N ALA A 50 14.02 -2.00 -2.16
CA ALA A 50 13.63 -3.38 -1.89
C ALA A 50 14.91 -4.20 -1.78
N TRP A 51 15.10 -4.84 -0.63
CA TRP A 51 16.26 -5.67 -0.38
C TRP A 51 15.84 -7.11 -0.11
N SER A 52 16.54 -8.03 -0.76
CA SER A 52 16.53 -9.46 -0.45
C SER A 52 17.94 -9.81 -0.01
N PRO A 53 18.13 -10.46 1.16
CA PRO A 53 19.42 -11.06 1.44
C PRO A 53 19.79 -12.00 0.29
N ALA A 54 21.08 -12.05 -0.04
CA ALA A 54 21.59 -12.72 -1.22
C ALA A 54 21.17 -14.21 -1.28
N PHE A 55 21.00 -14.67 -2.52
CA PHE A 55 20.76 -16.05 -2.91
C PHE A 55 21.79 -17.00 -2.28
N PHE A 56 21.35 -18.15 -1.77
CA PHE A 56 22.26 -19.27 -1.58
C PHE A 56 22.24 -20.10 -2.86
N PHE A 57 23.39 -20.24 -3.50
CA PHE A 57 23.61 -21.31 -4.46
C PHE A 57 23.74 -22.60 -3.66
N GLN A 58 22.66 -23.37 -3.58
CA GLN A 58 22.76 -24.77 -3.23
C GLN A 58 22.92 -25.55 -4.54
N THR A 59 23.69 -26.63 -4.51
CA THR A 59 24.19 -27.43 -5.64
C THR A 59 23.14 -27.98 -6.62
N GLN A 60 21.86 -27.62 -6.49
CA GLN A 60 20.74 -28.02 -7.35
C GLN A 60 19.80 -26.87 -7.79
N GLY A 61 20.18 -25.60 -7.60
CA GLY A 61 19.42 -24.47 -8.16
C GLY A 61 19.40 -23.20 -7.30
N LEU A 62 18.77 -22.16 -7.84
CA LEU A 62 18.61 -20.86 -7.19
C LEU A 62 17.55 -20.97 -6.06
N VAL A 63 17.97 -20.96 -4.80
CA VAL A 63 17.01 -20.89 -3.67
C VAL A 63 16.71 -19.43 -3.38
N LEU A 64 15.51 -18.98 -3.74
CA LEU A 64 14.99 -17.67 -3.33
C LEU A 64 14.82 -17.67 -1.81
N LEU A 65 15.46 -16.71 -1.11
CA LEU A 65 15.21 -16.56 0.32
C LEU A 65 13.74 -16.22 0.57
N PRO A 66 13.15 -16.74 1.67
CA PRO A 66 11.71 -16.66 1.93
C PRO A 66 11.23 -15.27 2.37
N PHE A 67 12.08 -14.24 2.33
CA PHE A 67 11.75 -12.91 2.84
C PHE A 67 12.36 -11.80 1.98
N SER A 68 11.58 -10.75 1.76
CA SER A 68 12.05 -9.50 1.17
C SER A 68 11.68 -8.33 2.10
N TYR A 69 12.48 -7.27 2.08
CA TYR A 69 12.30 -6.10 2.91
C TYR A 69 12.05 -4.88 2.04
N LEU A 70 11.03 -4.10 2.38
CA LEU A 70 10.73 -2.82 1.76
C LEU A 70 11.07 -1.70 2.73
N VAL A 71 11.94 -0.80 2.31
CA VAL A 71 12.29 0.42 3.06
C VAL A 71 11.44 1.57 2.54
N MET A 72 10.78 2.29 3.44
CA MET A 72 9.81 3.35 3.14
C MET A 72 10.02 4.55 4.07
N PRO A 73 9.58 5.76 3.67
CA PRO A 73 9.46 6.88 4.59
C PRO A 73 8.66 6.49 5.85
N TYR A 74 9.15 6.89 7.02
CA TYR A 74 8.44 6.64 8.27
C TYR A 74 7.24 7.57 8.41
N MET A 75 6.07 6.99 8.67
CA MET A 75 4.87 7.70 9.11
C MET A 75 4.59 7.28 10.56
N ARG A 76 4.17 8.21 11.41
CA ARG A 76 4.05 7.98 12.86
C ARG A 76 3.01 6.92 13.19
N THR A 77 1.85 7.01 12.55
CA THR A 77 0.70 6.13 12.79
C THR A 77 -0.16 5.98 11.53
N ASP A 78 -1.28 5.29 11.65
CA ASP A 78 -2.36 5.22 10.67
C ASP A 78 -3.65 5.82 11.24
N LEU A 79 -4.57 6.21 10.36
CA LEU A 79 -5.84 6.83 10.76
C LEU A 79 -6.67 5.91 11.66
N GLN A 80 -6.62 4.59 11.47
CA GLN A 80 -7.41 3.65 12.29
C GLN A 80 -7.05 3.76 13.78
N LYS A 81 -5.78 3.95 14.11
CA LYS A 81 -5.32 4.09 15.51
C LYS A 81 -5.71 5.40 16.18
N ILE A 82 -6.02 6.44 15.40
CA ILE A 82 -6.38 7.77 15.92
C ILE A 82 -7.87 8.10 15.74
N MET A 83 -8.60 7.27 15.00
CA MET A 83 -10.06 7.31 14.95
C MET A 83 -10.63 7.07 16.35
N GLY A 84 -11.40 8.04 16.84
CA GLY A 84 -11.92 8.07 18.21
C GLY A 84 -11.45 9.28 19.00
N HIS A 85 -10.39 9.96 18.54
CA HIS A 85 -10.08 11.31 18.99
C HIS A 85 -10.87 12.35 18.19
N GLU A 86 -11.18 13.48 18.81
CA GLU A 86 -11.80 14.60 18.11
C GLU A 86 -10.81 15.23 17.12
N PHE A 87 -11.27 15.43 15.89
CA PHE A 87 -10.57 16.18 14.86
C PHE A 87 -11.29 17.50 14.64
N SER A 88 -10.54 18.58 14.48
CA SER A 88 -11.12 19.83 13.98
C SER A 88 -11.52 19.67 12.51
N ASP A 89 -12.53 20.42 12.07
CA ASP A 89 -12.97 20.45 10.68
C ASP A 89 -11.82 20.74 9.71
N GLU A 90 -10.91 21.66 10.08
CA GLU A 90 -9.72 21.96 9.28
C GLU A 90 -8.80 20.74 9.09
N LYS A 91 -8.59 19.94 10.15
CA LYS A 91 -7.80 18.70 10.06
C LYS A 91 -8.49 17.67 9.18
N ILE A 92 -9.81 17.53 9.31
CA ILE A 92 -10.59 16.60 8.47
C ILE A 92 -10.47 17.03 7.01
N GLN A 93 -10.72 18.30 6.69
CA GLN A 93 -10.61 18.84 5.34
C GLN A 93 -9.21 18.60 4.76
N TYR A 94 -8.15 18.85 5.53
CA TYR A 94 -6.78 18.67 5.06
C TYR A 94 -6.41 17.20 4.81
N LEU A 95 -6.85 16.28 5.68
CA LEU A 95 -6.63 14.85 5.50
C LEU A 95 -7.41 14.31 4.29
N VAL A 96 -8.67 14.71 4.13
CA VAL A 96 -9.52 14.32 2.99
C VAL A 96 -8.95 14.87 1.69
N TYR A 97 -8.51 16.13 1.66
CA TYR A 97 -7.86 16.73 0.50
C TYR A 97 -6.63 15.92 0.05
N GLN A 98 -5.74 15.58 0.98
CA GLN A 98 -4.56 14.77 0.67
C GLN A 98 -4.90 13.37 0.18
N MET A 99 -5.92 12.73 0.77
CA MET A 99 -6.42 11.43 0.32
C MET A 99 -6.94 11.52 -1.12
N LEU A 100 -7.78 12.50 -1.44
CA LEU A 100 -8.32 12.71 -2.78
C LEU A 100 -7.24 13.05 -3.80
N LYS A 101 -6.24 13.86 -3.40
CA LYS A 101 -5.07 14.19 -4.25
C LYS A 101 -4.27 12.94 -4.60
N GLY A 102 -4.01 12.07 -3.62
CA GLY A 102 -3.36 10.77 -3.83
C GLY A 102 -4.18 9.83 -4.71
N LEU A 103 -5.49 9.75 -4.49
CA LEU A 103 -6.39 8.93 -5.31
C LEU A 103 -6.47 9.41 -6.76
N LYS A 104 -6.53 10.74 -7.00
CA LYS A 104 -6.48 11.31 -8.34
C LYS A 104 -5.25 10.83 -9.10
N TYR A 105 -4.08 10.85 -8.44
CA TYR A 105 -2.85 10.34 -9.03
C TYR A 105 -2.93 8.84 -9.36
N ILE A 106 -3.36 8.01 -8.40
CA ILE A 106 -3.51 6.56 -8.58
C ILE A 106 -4.47 6.24 -9.75
N HIS A 107 -5.61 6.91 -9.80
CA HIS A 107 -6.63 6.72 -10.83
C HIS A 107 -6.14 7.23 -12.20
N SER A 108 -5.38 8.32 -12.26
CA SER A 108 -4.77 8.80 -13.52
C SER A 108 -3.78 7.80 -14.13
N ALA A 109 -3.21 6.90 -13.32
CA ALA A 109 -2.37 5.80 -13.76
C ALA A 109 -3.16 4.52 -14.12
N GLY A 110 -4.50 4.61 -14.20
CA GLY A 110 -5.39 3.49 -14.52
C GLY A 110 -5.47 2.42 -13.42
N ILE A 111 -5.10 2.76 -12.19
CA ILE A 111 -5.03 1.83 -11.07
C ILE A 111 -6.18 2.10 -10.10
N VAL A 112 -6.79 1.03 -9.61
CA VAL A 112 -7.81 1.05 -8.56
C VAL A 112 -7.21 0.47 -7.28
N HIS A 113 -7.28 1.20 -6.17
CA HIS A 113 -6.68 0.80 -4.89
C HIS A 113 -7.34 -0.45 -4.27
N ARG A 114 -8.68 -0.51 -4.30
CA ARG A 114 -9.53 -1.62 -3.82
C ARG A 114 -9.53 -1.96 -2.32
N ASP A 115 -8.60 -1.45 -1.53
CA ASP A 115 -8.56 -1.67 -0.08
C ASP A 115 -8.34 -0.35 0.68
N LEU A 116 -9.04 0.72 0.26
CA LEU A 116 -8.94 1.99 0.95
C LEU A 116 -9.69 1.90 2.28
N LYS A 117 -8.96 2.04 3.38
CA LYS A 117 -9.48 1.99 4.75
C LYS A 117 -8.53 2.75 5.67
N PRO A 118 -8.97 3.13 6.88
CA PRO A 118 -8.16 3.94 7.78
C PRO A 118 -6.80 3.33 8.17
N SER A 119 -6.66 2.00 8.25
CA SER A 119 -5.36 1.34 8.48
C SER A 119 -4.38 1.47 7.32
N ASN A 120 -4.88 1.78 6.12
CA ASN A 120 -4.09 1.99 4.91
C ASN A 120 -3.85 3.49 4.63
N LEU A 121 -4.17 4.36 5.58
CA LEU A 121 -3.94 5.81 5.50
C LEU A 121 -2.95 6.19 6.59
N ALA A 122 -1.67 6.27 6.24
CA ALA A 122 -0.61 6.61 7.19
C ALA A 122 -0.51 8.12 7.38
N VAL A 123 -0.30 8.55 8.61
CA VAL A 123 -0.19 9.97 8.99
C VAL A 123 1.01 10.24 9.91
N ASN A 124 1.54 11.46 9.86
CA ASN A 124 2.59 11.95 10.74
C ASN A 124 2.12 13.14 11.58
N GLU A 125 3.04 13.70 12.36
CA GLU A 125 2.79 14.79 13.32
C GLU A 125 2.37 16.09 12.62
N ASP A 126 2.86 16.31 11.41
CA ASP A 126 2.56 17.45 10.55
C ASP A 126 1.24 17.29 9.77
N CYS A 127 0.40 16.33 10.15
CA CYS A 127 -0.84 15.97 9.47
C CYS A 127 -0.66 15.62 7.97
N GLN A 128 0.53 15.16 7.57
CA GLN A 128 0.75 14.66 6.21
C GLN A 128 0.21 13.24 6.08
N LEU A 129 -0.45 12.95 4.96
CA LEU A 129 -1.05 11.65 4.69
C LEU A 129 -0.38 10.94 3.51
N LYS A 130 -0.16 9.62 3.65
CA LYS A 130 0.25 8.73 2.57
C LYS A 130 -0.63 7.48 2.49
N ILE A 131 -1.16 7.20 1.31
CA ILE A 131 -1.90 5.96 1.01
C ILE A 131 -0.94 4.77 0.96
N LEU A 132 -1.30 3.69 1.66
CA LEU A 132 -0.53 2.46 1.83
C LEU A 132 -1.21 1.24 1.16
N ASP A 133 -0.45 0.15 1.05
CA ASP A 133 -0.91 -1.21 0.76
C ASP A 133 -1.65 -1.41 -0.58
N PHE A 134 -0.83 -1.50 -1.62
CA PHE A 134 -1.26 -1.80 -2.99
C PHE A 134 -1.35 -3.31 -3.29
N GLY A 135 -1.31 -4.19 -2.28
CA GLY A 135 -1.34 -5.65 -2.50
C GLY A 135 -2.59 -6.14 -3.22
N LEU A 136 -3.69 -5.39 -3.09
CA LEU A 136 -4.99 -5.67 -3.74
C LEU A 136 -5.31 -4.75 -4.92
N ALA A 137 -4.44 -3.78 -5.21
CA ALA A 137 -4.65 -2.86 -6.32
C ALA A 137 -4.64 -3.61 -7.66
N ARG A 138 -5.36 -3.09 -8.67
CA ARG A 138 -5.41 -3.65 -10.03
C ARG A 138 -5.58 -2.55 -11.07
N GLN A 139 -5.23 -2.85 -12.31
CA GLN A 139 -5.68 -2.05 -13.44
C GLN A 139 -7.21 -2.07 -13.52
N ALA A 140 -7.81 -0.96 -13.93
CA ALA A 140 -9.26 -0.78 -13.96
C ALA A 140 -10.00 -1.81 -14.84
N ASP A 141 -9.34 -2.32 -15.90
CA ASP A 141 -9.96 -3.20 -16.92
C ASP A 141 -9.81 -4.71 -16.64
N ALA A 142 -9.11 -5.10 -15.58
CA ALA A 142 -8.96 -6.51 -15.25
C ALA A 142 -10.21 -7.06 -14.56
N GLU A 143 -10.71 -8.25 -14.95
CA GLU A 143 -11.84 -8.92 -14.27
C GLU A 143 -11.66 -8.87 -12.75
N MET A 144 -12.59 -8.16 -12.11
CA MET A 144 -12.48 -7.79 -10.70
C MET A 144 -12.98 -8.93 -9.83
N THR A 145 -12.09 -9.77 -9.32
CA THR A 145 -12.47 -10.86 -8.40
C THR A 145 -13.17 -10.33 -7.14
N GLY A 146 -14.40 -10.79 -6.86
CA GLY A 146 -15.32 -10.22 -5.86
C GLY A 146 -14.99 -10.44 -4.37
N TYR A 147 -14.02 -11.28 -4.01
CA TYR A 147 -13.89 -11.75 -2.62
C TYR A 147 -12.53 -11.44 -1.97
N VAL A 148 -12.36 -10.27 -1.33
CA VAL A 148 -11.15 -9.98 -0.52
C VAL A 148 -11.35 -9.00 0.66
N VAL A 149 -11.61 -9.49 1.89
CA VAL A 149 -11.42 -8.82 3.24
C VAL A 149 -12.08 -7.43 3.51
N THR A 150 -12.23 -7.07 4.80
CA THR A 150 -12.94 -5.92 5.45
C THR A 150 -14.04 -5.23 4.63
N ARG A 151 -15.30 -5.56 4.91
CA ARG A 151 -16.48 -5.09 4.16
C ARG A 151 -16.84 -3.62 4.37
N TRP A 152 -16.51 -3.04 5.52
CA TRP A 152 -17.13 -1.79 6.00
C TRP A 152 -16.80 -0.55 5.17
N TYR A 153 -15.69 -0.57 4.44
CA TYR A 153 -15.22 0.55 3.60
C TYR A 153 -15.40 0.27 2.10
N ARG A 154 -16.07 -0.83 1.75
CA ARG A 154 -16.32 -1.15 0.35
C ARG A 154 -17.58 -0.46 -0.15
N ALA A 155 -17.50 0.03 -1.37
CA ALA A 155 -18.66 0.52 -2.08
C ALA A 155 -19.67 -0.63 -2.31
N PRO A 156 -20.99 -0.36 -2.24
CA PRO A 156 -22.03 -1.38 -2.27
C PRO A 156 -22.01 -2.24 -3.55
N GLU A 157 -21.70 -1.66 -4.71
CA GLU A 157 -21.58 -2.34 -6.00
C GLU A 157 -20.45 -3.39 -6.02
N VAL A 158 -19.37 -3.15 -5.26
CA VAL A 158 -18.27 -4.10 -5.09
C VAL A 158 -18.66 -5.26 -4.17
N ILE A 159 -19.55 -5.01 -3.20
CA ILE A 159 -20.10 -6.05 -2.32
C ILE A 159 -21.09 -6.94 -3.09
N LEU A 160 -21.89 -6.34 -3.97
CA LEU A 160 -22.91 -7.00 -4.77
C LEU A 160 -22.36 -7.67 -6.04
N ASN A 161 -21.03 -7.67 -6.23
CA ASN A 161 -20.32 -8.34 -7.32
C ASN A 161 -20.78 -7.90 -8.73
N TRP A 162 -21.12 -6.62 -8.89
CA TRP A 162 -21.23 -6.03 -10.22
C TRP A 162 -19.82 -5.97 -10.82
N MET A 163 -19.55 -6.81 -11.82
CA MET A 163 -18.20 -6.97 -12.38
C MET A 163 -17.70 -5.72 -13.13
N HIS A 164 -18.60 -4.77 -13.42
CA HIS A 164 -18.31 -3.50 -14.10
C HIS A 164 -18.89 -2.32 -13.30
N TYR A 165 -18.09 -1.68 -12.45
CA TYR A 165 -18.49 -0.48 -11.68
C TYR A 165 -17.79 0.81 -12.13
N ASN A 166 -16.91 0.73 -13.14
CA ASN A 166 -16.14 1.88 -13.65
C ASN A 166 -16.56 2.36 -15.04
N GLN A 167 -17.64 1.80 -15.63
CA GLN A 167 -18.18 2.23 -16.91
C GLN A 167 -19.46 3.05 -16.66
N THR A 168 -19.32 4.36 -16.82
CA THR A 168 -20.43 5.30 -17.04
C THR A 168 -20.24 5.94 -18.39
#